data_AF-A0A971YMK0-F1
#
_entry.id   AF-A0A971YMK0-F1
#
_cell.length_a   1.000
_cell.length_b   1.000
_cell.length_c   1.000
_cell.angle_alpha   90.00
_cell.angle_beta   90.00
_cell.angle_gamma   90.00
#
_symmetry.space_group_name_H-M   'P 1'
#
loop_
_entity.id
_entity.type
_entity.pdbx_description
1 polymer ?
#
loop_
_entity_poly.entity_id
_entity_poly.type
_entity_poly.pdbx_seq_one_letter_code
_entity_poly.pdbx_strand_id
1 'polypeptide(L)'
;MQLKPDYPEVIEKAANEIAALLRGSYGLAPRAVALLVLQEDQEVSELVRRQEGDSRWQSIKAQVDAVKAGLDEPVSYTLAVRRQDLARTLAQEVVRLENGRVRTWGEIIGDLTMRPLVGIPVLLLVLYFGLYQVVGVFGAGTVVDYLEGNIFEAYINPWVNSWTEALIPWPVLQDLIAHEYGIITLGLRYAVAIILPIVGSFFLVFSVIEDSGYLPRLALLVDRVFKEIGLSGRAVIPITLGFGCDTMATLVSRTLETRRERIIATLLLALAIPCSAQLGVILSLLASHPRALLVWAGFLLLIFLLVGYLTAQLMPGDGPSFYMEVPPLRLPQLTNVLTKTYTRMQWYFLEIVPLFVLASVLIWLGNITGFFNVLIQGSGVIAGYLGLPPEAGEAFLFGFFRRDYGAAGLYDLASSGALSPRQLTVAAATLTLFVPCIAQFSVMVKERGWGIAFGMVTFIFPFAFAAGFVLNAILMATGVLG
;
A
#
# COMPACT_ATOMS: atom_id res chain seq x y z
N MET A 1 4.79 6.05 55.51
CA MET A 1 5.66 6.80 54.59
C MET A 1 5.29 8.27 54.68
N GLN A 2 6.19 9.15 55.12
CA GLN A 2 5.91 10.59 55.14
C GLN A 2 6.06 11.12 53.72
N LEU A 3 4.97 11.60 53.12
CA LEU A 3 4.93 12.18 51.76
C LEU A 3 5.59 13.58 51.67
N LYS A 4 6.49 13.89 52.60
CA LYS A 4 7.16 15.19 52.65
C LYS A 4 8.51 15.05 51.94
N PRO A 5 8.75 15.75 50.82
CA PRO A 5 10.07 15.81 50.23
C PRO A 5 11.04 16.45 51.23
N ASP A 6 12.21 15.85 51.35
CA ASP A 6 13.31 16.35 52.17
C ASP A 6 14.16 17.30 51.32
N TYR A 7 14.23 18.56 51.74
CA TYR A 7 15.00 19.59 51.05
C TYR A 7 16.32 19.84 51.80
N PRO A 8 17.36 20.37 51.13
CA PRO A 8 18.60 20.76 51.79
C PRO A 8 18.33 21.62 53.04
N GLU A 9 19.10 21.40 54.11
CA GLU A 9 18.91 22.07 55.40
C GLU A 9 18.84 23.60 55.27
N VAL A 10 19.61 24.17 54.35
CA VAL A 10 19.61 25.62 54.04
C VAL A 10 18.24 26.10 53.59
N ILE A 11 17.56 25.33 52.72
CA ILE A 11 16.24 25.66 52.18
C ILE A 11 15.16 25.41 53.25
N GLU A 12 15.26 24.34 54.03
CA GLU A 12 14.32 24.08 55.14
C GLU A 12 14.39 25.16 56.23
N LYS A 13 15.61 25.56 56.60
CA LYS A 13 15.83 26.63 57.58
C LYS A 13 15.27 27.96 57.07
N ALA A 14 15.57 28.32 55.83
CA ALA A 14 15.03 29.52 55.20
C ALA A 14 13.50 29.49 55.11
N ALA A 15 12.91 28.35 54.74
CA ALA A 15 11.45 28.20 54.68
C ALA A 15 10.79 28.36 56.06
N ASN A 16 11.43 27.87 57.13
CA ASN A 16 10.92 28.03 58.50
C ASN A 16 11.05 29.46 59.01
N GLU A 17 12.17 30.13 58.71
CA GLU A 17 12.40 31.55 59.06
C GLU A 17 11.40 32.46 58.35
N ILE A 18 11.20 32.27 57.05
CA ILE A 18 10.18 33.01 56.28
C ILE A 18 8.78 32.68 56.79
N ALA A 19 8.48 31.40 57.07
CA ALA A 19 7.17 31.02 57.61
C ALA A 19 6.86 31.66 58.97
N ALA A 20 7.87 31.91 59.81
CA ALA A 20 7.70 32.60 61.09
C ALA A 20 7.40 34.11 60.94
N LEU A 21 7.78 34.70 59.81
CA LEU A 21 7.48 36.10 59.48
C LEU A 21 6.08 36.31 58.91
N LEU A 22 5.45 35.23 58.40
CA LEU A 22 4.10 35.24 57.85
C LEU A 22 3.05 35.24 58.98
N ARG A 23 2.22 36.29 59.04
CA ARG A 23 1.09 36.47 59.97
C ARG A 23 -0.28 36.52 59.27
N GLY A 24 -0.31 36.73 57.95
CA GLY A 24 -1.49 36.73 57.12
C GLY A 24 -2.17 35.36 56.96
N SER A 25 -3.36 35.36 56.35
CA SER A 25 -4.10 34.13 56.03
C SER A 25 -4.07 33.89 54.52
N TYR A 26 -3.27 32.90 54.13
CA TYR A 26 -2.87 32.66 52.74
C TYR A 26 -3.68 31.58 52.03
N GLY A 27 -4.60 30.90 52.72
CA GLY A 27 -5.29 29.70 52.20
C GLY A 27 -4.38 28.48 52.01
N LEU A 28 -3.08 28.63 52.27
CA LEU A 28 -2.05 27.60 52.18
C LEU A 28 -1.31 27.49 53.52
N ALA A 29 -0.68 26.33 53.76
CA ALA A 29 0.18 26.17 54.92
C ALA A 29 1.36 27.17 54.86
N PRO A 30 1.78 27.79 55.99
CA PRO A 30 2.86 28.79 56.01
C PRO A 30 4.16 28.31 55.35
N ARG A 31 4.50 27.02 55.52
CA ARG A 31 5.66 26.39 54.85
C ARG A 31 5.54 26.37 53.33
N ALA A 32 4.33 26.13 52.79
CA ALA A 32 4.11 26.11 51.35
C ALA A 32 4.25 27.53 50.76
N VAL A 33 3.72 28.53 51.45
CA VAL A 33 3.87 29.95 51.07
C VAL A 33 5.35 30.34 51.08
N ALA A 34 6.08 29.99 52.14
CA ALA A 34 7.51 30.27 52.24
C ALA A 34 8.33 29.63 51.10
N LEU A 35 8.04 28.38 50.75
CA LEU A 35 8.71 27.70 49.62
C LEU A 35 8.37 28.35 48.27
N LEU A 36 7.13 28.76 48.04
CA LEU A 36 6.71 29.44 46.80
C LEU A 36 7.33 30.83 46.66
N VAL A 37 7.44 31.57 47.76
CA VAL A 37 8.15 32.86 47.80
C VAL A 37 9.64 32.67 47.52
N LEU A 38 10.28 31.64 48.08
CA LEU A 38 11.67 31.28 47.77
C LEU A 38 11.87 30.90 46.28
N GLN A 39 10.83 30.38 45.64
CA GLN A 39 10.80 30.08 44.20
C GLN A 39 10.50 31.29 43.30
N GLU A 40 10.30 32.49 43.85
CA GLU A 40 9.87 33.68 43.09
C GLU A 40 8.54 33.51 42.35
N ASP A 41 7.61 32.73 42.94
CA ASP A 41 6.25 32.68 42.42
C ASP A 41 5.62 34.08 42.47
N GLN A 42 5.29 34.62 41.29
CA GLN A 42 4.83 36.00 41.15
C GLN A 42 3.49 36.24 41.84
N GLU A 43 2.56 35.28 41.76
CA GLU A 43 1.24 35.40 42.36
C GLU A 43 1.32 35.35 43.88
N VAL A 44 2.10 34.42 44.42
CA VAL A 44 2.27 34.28 45.87
C VAL A 44 3.04 35.47 46.44
N SER A 45 4.06 35.97 45.73
CA SER A 45 4.82 37.15 46.14
C SER A 45 3.94 38.39 46.22
N GLU A 46 3.05 38.59 45.24
CA GLU A 46 2.10 39.70 45.26
C GLU A 46 1.04 39.53 46.36
N LEU A 47 0.59 38.31 46.60
CA LEU A 47 -0.36 38.00 47.66
C LEU A 47 0.23 38.26 49.06
N VAL A 48 1.49 37.87 49.30
CA VAL A 48 2.21 38.18 50.54
C VAL A 48 2.41 39.69 50.71
N ARG A 49 2.78 40.39 49.63
CA ARG A 49 2.91 41.85 49.64
C ARG A 49 1.59 42.56 50.01
N ARG A 50 0.46 42.08 49.48
CA ARG A 50 -0.88 42.62 49.78
C ARG A 50 -1.32 42.37 51.22
N GLN A 51 -0.99 41.20 51.78
CA GLN A 51 -1.45 40.81 53.13
C GLN A 51 -0.55 41.32 54.27
N GLU A 52 0.77 41.39 54.07
CA GLU A 52 1.73 41.80 55.12
C GLU A 52 2.12 43.27 55.06
N GLY A 53 1.83 43.94 53.94
CA GLY A 53 2.23 45.32 53.67
C GLY A 53 3.67 45.45 53.15
N ASP A 54 3.95 46.60 52.51
CA ASP A 54 5.21 46.85 51.80
C ASP A 54 6.46 46.79 52.70
N SER A 55 6.37 47.23 53.96
CA SER A 55 7.51 47.25 54.88
C SER A 55 7.97 45.86 55.29
N ARG A 56 7.03 44.94 55.53
CA ARG A 56 7.34 43.57 55.93
C ARG A 56 7.75 42.72 54.72
N TRP A 57 7.13 42.98 53.57
CA TRP A 57 7.54 42.39 52.29
C TRP A 57 9.01 42.67 51.98
N GLN A 58 9.50 43.91 52.22
CA GLN A 58 10.93 44.21 52.03
C GLN A 58 11.84 43.36 52.91
N SER A 59 11.47 43.09 54.17
CA SER A 59 12.23 42.22 55.06
C SER A 59 12.24 40.76 54.58
N ILE A 60 11.08 40.25 54.15
CA ILE A 60 10.95 38.88 53.60
C ILE A 60 11.77 38.75 52.32
N LYS A 61 11.67 39.74 51.41
CA LYS A 61 12.43 39.76 50.16
C LYS A 61 13.94 39.80 50.41
N ALA A 62 14.40 40.62 51.36
CA ALA A 62 15.81 40.67 51.72
C ALA A 62 16.34 39.31 52.24
N GLN A 63 15.53 38.55 52.98
CA GLN A 63 15.90 37.19 53.40
C GLN A 63 15.93 36.21 52.23
N VAL A 64 14.96 36.27 51.32
CA VAL A 64 14.93 35.44 50.11
C VAL A 64 16.18 35.69 49.26
N ASP A 65 16.52 36.96 49.02
CA ASP A 65 17.69 37.37 48.25
C ASP A 65 19.00 36.90 48.92
N ALA A 66 19.09 36.98 50.25
CA ALA A 66 20.26 36.52 51.01
C ALA A 66 20.46 35.00 50.94
N VAL A 67 19.37 34.22 51.04
CA VAL A 67 19.42 32.75 50.93
C VAL A 67 19.82 32.33 49.52
N LYS A 68 19.32 33.02 48.50
CA LYS A 68 19.66 32.76 47.10
C LYS A 68 21.13 33.05 46.79
N ALA A 69 21.67 34.14 47.32
CA ALA A 69 23.08 34.49 47.13
C ALA A 69 24.05 33.42 47.70
N GLY A 70 23.60 32.61 48.65
CA GLY A 70 24.37 31.52 49.24
C GLY A 70 24.20 30.15 48.58
N LEU A 71 23.44 30.04 47.48
CA LEU A 71 23.17 28.79 46.79
C LEU A 71 23.75 28.81 45.37
N ASP A 72 24.44 27.74 44.99
CA ASP A 72 25.03 27.59 43.64
C ASP A 72 23.97 27.34 42.55
N GLU A 73 22.81 26.78 42.94
CA GLU A 73 21.72 26.44 42.04
C GLU A 73 20.44 27.24 42.37
N PRO A 74 19.60 27.55 41.38
CA PRO A 74 18.30 28.15 41.62
C PRO A 74 17.43 27.26 42.52
N VAL A 75 16.83 27.85 43.57
CA VAL A 75 15.96 27.14 44.53
C VAL A 75 14.82 26.39 43.83
N SER A 76 14.28 26.95 42.75
CA SER A 76 13.24 26.32 41.94
C SER A 76 13.68 24.98 41.32
N TYR A 77 14.93 24.91 40.83
CA TYR A 77 15.52 23.70 40.27
C TYR A 77 15.72 22.63 41.35
N THR A 78 16.35 22.97 42.46
CA THR A 78 16.62 22.02 43.56
C THR A 78 15.32 21.44 44.13
N LEU A 79 14.28 22.26 44.30
CA LEU A 79 12.96 21.80 44.74
C LEU A 79 12.29 20.87 43.71
N ALA A 80 12.42 21.16 42.41
CA ALA A 80 11.85 20.33 41.35
C ALA A 80 12.51 18.95 41.29
N VAL A 81 13.85 18.91 41.35
CA VAL A 81 14.63 17.65 41.37
C VAL A 81 14.22 16.79 42.56
N ARG A 82 14.16 17.35 43.77
CA ARG A 82 13.75 16.59 44.96
C ARG A 82 12.33 16.05 44.90
N ARG A 83 11.40 16.81 44.32
CA ARG A 83 10.02 16.35 44.08
C ARG A 83 9.98 15.22 43.05
N GLN A 84 10.78 15.33 41.99
CA GLN A 84 10.88 14.30 40.96
C GLN A 84 11.51 13.01 41.51
N ASP A 85 12.55 13.12 42.33
CA ASP A 85 13.17 11.98 43.01
C ASP A 85 12.16 11.26 43.91
N LEU A 86 11.43 12.01 44.74
CA LEU A 86 10.39 11.44 45.61
C LEU A 86 9.29 10.75 44.77
N ALA A 87 8.81 11.40 43.71
CA ALA A 87 7.81 10.82 42.83
C ALA A 87 8.32 9.54 42.15
N ARG A 88 9.60 9.48 41.78
CA ARG A 88 10.24 8.30 41.20
C ARG A 88 10.32 7.15 42.20
N THR A 89 10.75 7.42 43.44
CA THR A 89 10.81 6.40 44.51
C THR A 89 9.40 5.87 44.83
N LEU A 90 8.42 6.76 44.96
CA LEU A 90 7.01 6.37 45.16
C LEU A 90 6.49 5.52 44.00
N ALA A 91 6.80 5.91 42.76
CA ALA A 91 6.40 5.14 41.59
C ALA A 91 7.03 3.73 41.60
N GLN A 92 8.29 3.59 42.00
CA GLN A 92 8.95 2.28 42.11
C GLN A 92 8.35 1.40 43.20
N GLU A 93 7.90 1.97 44.31
CA GLU A 93 7.29 1.21 45.41
C GLU A 93 5.84 0.81 45.13
N VAL A 94 5.08 1.67 44.47
CA VAL A 94 3.64 1.50 44.24
C VAL A 94 3.33 0.83 42.91
N VAL A 95 4.11 1.12 41.86
CA VAL A 95 3.89 0.54 40.53
C VAL A 95 4.54 -0.82 40.45
N ARG A 96 3.70 -1.85 40.51
CA ARG A 96 4.09 -3.21 40.12
C ARG A 96 3.84 -3.39 38.64
N LEU A 97 4.92 -3.41 37.86
CA LEU A 97 4.86 -3.88 36.48
C LEU A 97 4.75 -5.40 36.51
N GLU A 98 3.60 -5.95 36.13
CA GLU A 98 3.45 -7.39 35.92
C GLU A 98 4.34 -7.82 34.74
N ASN A 99 5.55 -8.27 35.03
CA ASN A 99 6.46 -8.92 34.08
C ASN A 99 6.02 -10.36 33.78
N GLY A 100 4.72 -10.55 33.51
CA GLY A 100 4.07 -11.86 33.52
C GLY A 100 3.08 -12.10 32.38
N ARG A 101 3.14 -11.35 31.27
CA ARG A 101 2.44 -11.82 30.06
C ARG A 101 3.20 -13.02 29.50
N VAL A 102 2.61 -14.21 29.67
CA VAL A 102 3.03 -15.41 28.93
C VAL A 102 2.95 -15.05 27.45
N ARG A 103 4.10 -15.07 26.77
CA ARG A 103 4.15 -14.73 25.35
C ARG A 103 3.22 -15.66 24.60
N THR A 104 2.19 -15.11 23.98
CA THR A 104 1.24 -15.93 23.21
C THR A 104 1.96 -16.48 21.98
N TRP A 105 1.58 -17.66 21.46
CA TRP A 105 2.13 -18.18 20.20
C TRP A 105 2.07 -17.14 19.06
N GLY A 106 1.02 -16.31 19.01
CA GLY A 106 0.90 -15.21 18.06
C GLY A 106 1.94 -14.08 18.26
N GLU A 107 2.41 -13.83 19.48
CA GLU A 107 3.47 -12.85 19.76
C GLU A 107 4.84 -13.39 19.34
N ILE A 108 5.12 -14.68 19.59
CA ILE A 108 6.38 -15.33 19.18
C ILE A 108 6.49 -15.36 17.65
N ILE A 109 5.43 -15.79 16.97
CA ILE A 109 5.38 -15.80 15.51
C ILE A 109 5.45 -14.36 14.97
N GLY A 110 4.74 -13.42 15.61
CA GLY A 110 4.81 -12.00 15.30
C GLY A 110 6.24 -11.46 15.33
N ASP A 111 6.95 -11.64 16.44
CA ASP A 111 8.34 -11.21 16.59
C ASP A 111 9.28 -11.86 15.57
N LEU A 112 9.05 -13.15 15.28
CA LEU A 112 9.85 -13.89 14.31
C LEU A 112 9.67 -13.34 12.89
N THR A 113 8.42 -13.00 12.51
CA THR A 113 8.12 -12.43 11.19
C THR A 113 8.68 -11.02 10.98
N MET A 114 9.04 -10.31 12.05
CA MET A 114 9.64 -8.98 11.96
C MET A 114 11.17 -9.01 11.81
N ARG A 115 11.83 -10.15 12.05
CA ARG A 115 13.29 -10.29 11.90
C ARG A 115 13.65 -10.49 10.43
N PRO A 116 14.51 -9.69 9.80
CA PRO A 116 14.83 -9.80 8.37
C PRO A 116 15.19 -11.22 7.89
N LEU A 117 16.00 -11.94 8.67
CA LEU A 117 16.47 -13.29 8.32
C LEU A 117 15.36 -14.35 8.33
N VAL A 118 14.28 -14.16 9.10
CA VAL A 118 13.18 -15.15 9.20
C VAL A 118 11.90 -14.62 8.55
N GLY A 119 11.64 -13.33 8.68
CA GLY A 119 10.54 -12.61 8.04
C GLY A 119 10.56 -12.71 6.52
N ILE A 120 11.73 -12.59 5.87
CA ILE A 120 11.82 -12.71 4.40
C ILE A 120 11.50 -14.15 3.93
N PRO A 121 12.07 -15.22 4.49
CA PRO A 121 11.65 -16.58 4.18
C PRO A 121 10.16 -16.85 4.44
N VAL A 122 9.61 -16.35 5.56
CA VAL A 122 8.19 -16.50 5.86
C VAL A 122 7.33 -15.74 4.85
N LEU A 123 7.75 -14.53 4.44
CA LEU A 123 7.09 -13.78 3.37
C LEU A 123 7.07 -14.58 2.07
N LEU A 124 8.21 -15.13 1.65
CA LEU A 124 8.28 -15.95 0.44
C LEU A 124 7.39 -17.19 0.55
N LEU A 125 7.33 -17.81 1.72
CA LEU A 125 6.45 -18.95 1.97
C LEU A 125 4.97 -18.54 1.87
N VAL A 126 4.57 -17.43 2.48
CA VAL A 126 3.19 -16.91 2.41
C VAL A 126 2.84 -16.52 0.98
N LEU A 127 3.75 -15.91 0.22
CA LEU A 127 3.53 -15.58 -1.19
C LEU A 127 3.45 -16.85 -2.06
N TYR A 128 4.29 -17.85 -1.80
CA TYR A 128 4.28 -19.11 -2.55
C TYR A 128 3.02 -19.94 -2.28
N PHE A 129 2.68 -20.18 -1.01
CA PHE A 129 1.50 -20.97 -0.66
C PHE A 129 0.20 -20.19 -0.83
N GLY A 130 0.20 -18.90 -0.50
CA GLY A 130 -0.97 -18.04 -0.63
C GLY A 130 -1.23 -17.66 -2.09
N LEU A 131 -0.32 -16.90 -2.72
CA LEU A 131 -0.58 -16.38 -4.06
C LEU A 131 -0.31 -17.44 -5.13
N TYR A 132 0.89 -18.04 -5.18
CA TYR A 132 1.23 -18.93 -6.31
C TYR A 132 0.40 -20.21 -6.33
N GLN A 133 0.28 -20.93 -5.21
CA GLN A 133 -0.48 -22.18 -5.16
C GLN A 133 -2.00 -21.95 -5.24
N VAL A 134 -2.59 -21.09 -4.40
CA VAL A 134 -4.05 -20.92 -4.37
C VAL A 134 -4.55 -20.09 -5.55
N VAL A 135 -3.88 -18.98 -5.90
CA VAL A 135 -4.35 -18.11 -6.99
C VAL A 135 -3.84 -18.59 -8.35
N GLY A 136 -2.54 -18.92 -8.45
CA GLY A 136 -1.92 -19.35 -9.70
C GLY A 136 -2.33 -20.76 -10.12
N VAL A 137 -1.99 -21.77 -9.31
CA VAL A 137 -2.21 -23.18 -9.68
C VAL A 137 -3.68 -23.56 -9.57
N PHE A 138 -4.31 -23.31 -8.41
CA PHE A 138 -5.69 -23.69 -8.18
C PHE A 138 -6.68 -22.76 -8.88
N GLY A 139 -6.57 -21.45 -8.67
CA GLY A 139 -7.43 -20.45 -9.28
C GLY A 139 -7.30 -20.42 -10.80
N ALA A 140 -6.14 -20.00 -11.31
CA ALA A 140 -5.91 -19.77 -12.74
C ALA A 140 -5.64 -21.03 -13.56
N GLY A 141 -5.10 -22.09 -12.96
CA GLY A 141 -4.97 -23.39 -13.63
C GLY A 141 -6.27 -24.18 -13.50
N THR A 142 -6.49 -24.80 -12.35
CA THR A 142 -7.55 -25.82 -12.20
C THR A 142 -8.97 -25.27 -12.41
N VAL A 143 -9.34 -24.14 -11.80
CA VAL A 143 -10.72 -23.65 -11.86
C VAL A 143 -11.01 -22.98 -13.20
N VAL A 144 -10.08 -22.19 -13.73
CA VAL A 144 -10.24 -21.57 -15.06
C VAL A 144 -10.28 -22.62 -16.16
N ASP A 145 -9.34 -23.56 -16.20
CA ASP A 145 -9.33 -24.62 -17.23
C ASP A 145 -10.65 -25.42 -17.22
N TYR A 146 -11.20 -25.67 -16.02
CA TYR A 146 -12.48 -26.35 -15.87
C TYR A 146 -13.66 -25.50 -16.36
N LEU A 147 -13.74 -24.22 -15.98
CA LEU A 147 -14.82 -23.34 -16.41
C LEU A 147 -14.74 -23.04 -17.92
N GLU A 148 -13.54 -22.77 -18.41
CA GLU A 148 -13.29 -22.40 -19.80
C GLU A 148 -13.49 -23.61 -20.72
N GLY A 149 -12.78 -24.71 -20.49
CA GLY A 149 -12.84 -25.90 -21.34
C GLY A 149 -14.14 -26.68 -21.21
N ASN A 150 -14.55 -27.03 -19.98
CA ASN A 150 -15.67 -27.98 -19.81
C ASN A 150 -17.05 -27.34 -19.81
N ILE A 151 -17.16 -26.04 -19.49
CA ILE A 151 -18.46 -25.37 -19.37
C ILE A 151 -18.65 -24.38 -20.53
N PHE A 152 -17.71 -23.46 -20.72
CA PHE A 152 -17.85 -22.45 -21.76
C PHE A 152 -17.63 -23.00 -23.17
N GLU A 153 -16.55 -23.73 -23.43
CA GLU A 153 -16.29 -24.29 -24.77
C GLU A 153 -17.21 -25.45 -25.13
N ALA A 154 -17.45 -26.35 -24.18
CA ALA A 154 -18.23 -27.56 -24.47
C ALA A 154 -19.75 -27.32 -24.52
N TYR A 155 -20.30 -26.39 -23.73
CA TYR A 155 -21.75 -26.21 -23.60
C TYR A 155 -22.23 -24.81 -23.96
N ILE A 156 -21.63 -23.76 -23.40
CA ILE A 156 -22.18 -22.40 -23.51
C ILE A 156 -21.93 -21.79 -24.90
N ASN A 157 -20.69 -21.81 -25.40
CA ASN A 157 -20.33 -21.24 -26.70
C ASN A 157 -21.13 -21.85 -27.86
N PRO A 158 -21.22 -23.19 -28.02
CA PRO A 158 -22.02 -23.79 -29.10
C PRO A 158 -23.53 -23.54 -28.93
N TRP A 159 -24.03 -23.49 -27.69
CA TRP A 159 -25.44 -23.16 -27.43
C TRP A 159 -25.76 -21.70 -27.76
N VAL A 160 -24.91 -20.76 -27.36
CA VAL A 160 -25.06 -19.33 -27.66
C VAL A 160 -24.92 -19.09 -29.15
N ASN A 161 -23.92 -19.65 -29.82
CA ASN A 161 -23.73 -19.47 -31.27
C ASN A 161 -24.93 -20.01 -32.06
N SER A 162 -25.40 -21.22 -31.75
CA SER A 162 -26.57 -21.82 -32.43
C SER A 162 -27.88 -21.05 -32.17
N TRP A 163 -28.09 -20.52 -30.95
CA TRP A 163 -29.23 -19.66 -30.66
C TRP A 163 -29.17 -18.32 -31.40
N THR A 164 -27.98 -17.74 -31.52
CA THR A 164 -27.80 -16.41 -32.14
C THR A 164 -27.92 -16.50 -33.66
N GLU A 165 -27.41 -17.57 -34.27
CA GLU A 165 -27.61 -17.91 -35.69
C GLU A 165 -29.08 -18.18 -36.03
N ALA A 166 -29.86 -18.76 -35.10
CA ALA A 166 -31.27 -19.06 -35.31
C ALA A 166 -32.20 -17.84 -35.16
N LEU A 167 -31.88 -16.89 -34.28
CA LEU A 167 -32.78 -15.77 -33.94
C LEU A 167 -32.50 -14.47 -34.71
N ILE A 168 -31.27 -14.27 -35.19
CA ILE A 168 -30.82 -12.99 -35.76
C ILE A 168 -30.33 -13.19 -37.19
N PRO A 169 -31.00 -12.68 -38.23
CA PRO A 169 -30.60 -12.87 -39.62
C PRO A 169 -29.52 -11.90 -40.13
N TRP A 170 -29.08 -10.93 -39.31
CA TRP A 170 -28.10 -9.90 -39.72
C TRP A 170 -26.69 -10.22 -39.19
N PRO A 171 -25.70 -10.48 -40.06
CA PRO A 171 -24.35 -10.90 -39.65
C PRO A 171 -23.66 -9.93 -38.69
N VAL A 172 -23.88 -8.62 -38.88
CA VAL A 172 -23.27 -7.56 -38.06
C VAL A 172 -23.81 -7.53 -36.62
N LEU A 173 -25.07 -7.95 -36.41
CA LEU A 173 -25.63 -8.13 -35.06
C LEU A 173 -25.27 -9.49 -34.47
N GLN A 174 -25.07 -10.51 -35.31
CA GLN A 174 -24.54 -11.80 -34.88
C GLN A 174 -23.14 -11.62 -34.30
N ASP A 175 -22.23 -10.90 -34.96
CA ASP A 175 -20.86 -10.61 -34.48
C ASP A 175 -20.81 -9.76 -33.20
N LEU A 176 -21.85 -8.95 -32.94
CA LEU A 176 -21.95 -8.15 -31.71
C LEU A 176 -22.36 -9.01 -30.50
N ILE A 177 -23.17 -10.04 -30.72
CA ILE A 177 -23.82 -10.82 -29.65
C ILE A 177 -23.11 -12.17 -29.45
N ALA A 178 -22.69 -12.82 -30.53
CA ALA A 178 -21.97 -14.09 -30.61
C ALA A 178 -20.76 -13.97 -31.56
N HIS A 179 -19.90 -14.99 -31.66
CA HIS A 179 -18.60 -14.99 -32.39
C HIS A 179 -17.41 -14.38 -31.62
N GLU A 180 -16.26 -14.27 -32.29
CA GLU A 180 -14.91 -14.06 -31.74
C GLU A 180 -14.78 -12.79 -30.90
N TYR A 181 -15.62 -11.77 -31.12
CA TYR A 181 -15.63 -10.50 -30.36
C TYR A 181 -16.97 -10.17 -29.68
N GLY A 182 -17.91 -11.13 -29.61
CA GLY A 182 -19.26 -10.89 -29.12
C GLY A 182 -19.31 -10.53 -27.62
N ILE A 183 -20.27 -9.67 -27.24
CA ILE A 183 -20.49 -9.22 -25.85
C ILE A 183 -20.73 -10.43 -24.91
N ILE A 184 -21.44 -11.44 -25.38
CA ILE A 184 -21.79 -12.62 -24.57
C ILE A 184 -20.68 -13.67 -24.64
N THR A 185 -20.15 -13.97 -25.82
CA THR A 185 -19.11 -15.00 -26.01
C THR A 185 -17.76 -14.61 -25.42
N LEU A 186 -17.32 -13.36 -25.63
CA LEU A 186 -16.02 -12.89 -25.16
C LEU A 186 -16.13 -12.22 -23.77
N GLY A 187 -17.10 -11.32 -23.60
CA GLY A 187 -17.30 -10.57 -22.36
C GLY A 187 -17.71 -11.45 -21.17
N LEU A 188 -18.73 -12.31 -21.33
CA LEU A 188 -19.22 -13.16 -20.24
C LEU A 188 -18.24 -14.30 -19.94
N ARG A 189 -17.66 -14.94 -20.97
CA ARG A 189 -16.62 -15.98 -20.79
C ARG A 189 -15.45 -15.41 -20.00
N TYR A 190 -14.88 -14.28 -20.41
CA TYR A 190 -13.73 -13.74 -19.69
C TYR A 190 -14.08 -13.25 -18.29
N ALA A 191 -15.23 -12.58 -18.11
CA ALA A 191 -15.64 -12.11 -16.79
C ALA A 191 -15.92 -13.25 -15.80
N VAL A 192 -16.53 -14.35 -16.25
CA VAL A 192 -17.00 -15.44 -15.37
C VAL A 192 -16.04 -16.62 -15.35
N ALA A 193 -15.52 -17.06 -16.49
CA ALA A 193 -14.65 -18.23 -16.56
C ALA A 193 -13.22 -17.93 -16.08
N ILE A 194 -12.66 -16.79 -16.51
CA ILE A 194 -11.25 -16.45 -16.21
C ILE A 194 -11.15 -15.55 -14.98
N ILE A 195 -11.88 -14.44 -14.96
CA ILE A 195 -11.65 -13.39 -13.97
C ILE A 195 -12.23 -13.74 -12.59
N LEU A 196 -13.45 -14.31 -12.54
CA LEU A 196 -14.12 -14.62 -11.27
C LEU A 196 -13.29 -15.55 -10.37
N PRO A 197 -12.72 -16.68 -10.85
CA PRO A 197 -11.92 -17.57 -10.02
C PRO A 197 -10.60 -16.95 -9.57
N ILE A 198 -9.92 -16.24 -10.47
CA ILE A 198 -8.61 -15.64 -10.19
C ILE A 198 -8.76 -14.53 -9.15
N VAL A 199 -9.67 -13.58 -9.37
CA VAL A 199 -9.86 -12.45 -8.45
C VAL A 199 -10.50 -12.93 -7.13
N GLY A 200 -11.40 -13.91 -7.18
CA GLY A 200 -12.03 -14.51 -6.01
C GLY A 200 -11.03 -15.21 -5.10
N SER A 201 -10.18 -16.07 -5.67
CA SER A 201 -9.10 -16.74 -4.92
C SER A 201 -8.07 -15.74 -4.38
N PHE A 202 -7.72 -14.70 -5.15
CA PHE A 202 -6.86 -13.63 -4.68
C PHE A 202 -7.44 -12.89 -3.48
N PHE A 203 -8.69 -12.43 -3.54
CA PHE A 203 -9.31 -11.72 -2.41
C PHE A 203 -9.53 -12.61 -1.19
N LEU A 204 -9.72 -13.91 -1.38
CA LEU A 204 -9.78 -14.88 -0.27
C LEU A 204 -8.44 -14.92 0.45
N VAL A 205 -7.33 -15.15 -0.26
CA VAL A 205 -5.98 -15.18 0.31
C VAL A 205 -5.62 -13.84 0.93
N PHE A 206 -5.90 -12.74 0.24
CA PHE A 206 -5.64 -11.39 0.74
C PHE A 206 -6.41 -11.12 2.05
N SER A 207 -7.69 -11.51 2.12
CA SER A 207 -8.51 -11.32 3.33
C SER A 207 -7.97 -12.13 4.52
N VAL A 208 -7.41 -13.32 4.29
CA VAL A 208 -6.72 -14.12 5.31
C VAL A 208 -5.45 -13.41 5.82
N ILE A 209 -4.64 -12.86 4.91
CA ILE A 209 -3.41 -12.11 5.25
C ILE A 209 -3.75 -10.81 6.00
N GLU A 210 -4.82 -10.13 5.61
CA GLU A 210 -5.32 -8.91 6.26
C GLU A 210 -5.85 -9.21 7.68
N ASP A 211 -6.72 -10.20 7.86
CA ASP A 211 -7.34 -10.54 9.15
C ASP A 211 -6.37 -11.20 10.14
N SER A 212 -5.33 -11.86 9.66
CA SER A 212 -4.27 -12.38 10.52
C SER A 212 -3.41 -11.29 11.17
N GLY A 213 -3.48 -10.06 10.65
CA GLY A 213 -2.62 -8.95 11.06
C GLY A 213 -1.19 -9.08 10.54
N TYR A 214 -0.94 -9.89 9.50
CA TYR A 214 0.38 -10.04 8.91
C TYR A 214 0.86 -8.75 8.20
N LEU A 215 -0.05 -8.01 7.55
CA LEU A 215 0.26 -6.80 6.79
C LEU A 215 1.04 -5.72 7.60
N PRO A 216 0.67 -5.38 8.85
CA PRO A 216 1.48 -4.50 9.70
C PRO A 216 2.93 -4.95 9.94
N ARG A 217 3.20 -6.26 10.04
CA ARG A 217 4.57 -6.77 10.22
C ARG A 217 5.34 -6.71 8.93
N LEU A 218 4.67 -7.03 7.83
CA LEU A 218 5.22 -6.89 6.50
C LEU A 218 5.63 -5.44 6.25
N ALA A 219 4.79 -4.48 6.66
CA ALA A 219 5.09 -3.04 6.58
C ALA A 219 6.40 -2.69 7.30
N LEU A 220 6.59 -3.19 8.52
CA LEU A 220 7.84 -3.00 9.29
C LEU A 220 9.05 -3.63 8.60
N LEU A 221 8.89 -4.83 8.02
CA LEU A 221 9.97 -5.55 7.36
C LEU A 221 10.47 -4.81 6.11
N VAL A 222 9.55 -4.23 5.33
CA VAL A 222 9.86 -3.57 4.06
C VAL A 222 10.10 -2.06 4.20
N ASP A 223 9.83 -1.46 5.37
CA ASP A 223 9.92 -0.01 5.61
C ASP A 223 11.25 0.58 5.16
N ARG A 224 12.37 -0.10 5.43
CA ARG A 224 13.70 0.36 5.02
C ARG A 224 13.85 0.46 3.50
N VAL A 225 13.38 -0.55 2.76
CA VAL A 225 13.46 -0.56 1.29
C VAL A 225 12.50 0.47 0.71
N PHE A 226 11.32 0.61 1.30
CA PHE A 226 10.30 1.55 0.86
C PHE A 226 10.74 3.00 1.06
N LYS A 227 11.47 3.31 2.13
CA LYS A 227 12.03 4.65 2.39
C LYS A 227 12.99 5.11 1.30
N GLU A 228 13.80 4.20 0.74
CA GLU A 228 14.70 4.51 -0.38
C GLU A 228 13.94 4.94 -1.64
N ILE A 229 12.73 4.40 -1.84
CA ILE A 229 11.81 4.79 -2.94
C ILE A 229 10.79 5.85 -2.51
N GLY A 230 11.01 6.55 -1.40
CA GLY A 230 10.17 7.66 -0.94
C GLY A 230 8.80 7.26 -0.40
N LEU A 231 8.61 6.00 0.02
CA LEU A 231 7.40 5.47 0.61
C LEU A 231 7.61 5.03 2.07
N SER A 232 6.60 5.14 2.91
CA SER A 232 6.60 4.44 4.21
C SER A 232 6.26 2.96 4.03
N GLY A 233 6.60 2.12 5.02
CA GLY A 233 6.15 0.73 5.08
C GLY A 233 4.63 0.56 4.96
N ARG A 234 3.82 1.59 5.26
CA ARG A 234 2.36 1.58 5.07
C ARG A 234 1.96 1.32 3.61
N ALA A 235 2.79 1.72 2.65
CA ALA A 235 2.53 1.54 1.23
C ALA A 235 2.57 0.08 0.79
N VAL A 236 3.02 -0.86 1.63
CA VAL A 236 2.90 -2.29 1.33
C VAL A 236 1.44 -2.72 1.20
N ILE A 237 0.51 -2.07 1.91
CA ILE A 237 -0.91 -2.42 1.88
C ILE A 237 -1.50 -2.15 0.48
N PRO A 238 -1.44 -0.91 -0.08
CA PRO A 238 -1.92 -0.68 -1.43
C PRO A 238 -1.09 -1.43 -2.49
N ILE A 239 0.23 -1.56 -2.35
CA ILE A 239 1.07 -2.29 -3.33
C ILE A 239 0.71 -3.77 -3.41
N THR A 240 0.51 -4.44 -2.26
CA THR A 240 0.07 -5.84 -2.24
C THR A 240 -1.34 -6.00 -2.79
N LEU A 241 -2.23 -5.03 -2.57
CA LEU A 241 -3.58 -5.01 -3.13
C LEU A 241 -3.58 -4.80 -4.66
N GLY A 242 -2.57 -4.11 -5.21
CA GLY A 242 -2.42 -3.86 -6.66
C GLY A 242 -2.29 -5.15 -7.46
N PHE A 243 -1.54 -6.12 -6.93
CA PHE A 243 -1.45 -7.47 -7.50
C PHE A 243 -2.81 -8.18 -7.62
N GLY A 244 -3.85 -7.68 -6.93
CA GLY A 244 -5.23 -8.06 -7.17
C GLY A 244 -5.87 -7.19 -8.24
N CYS A 245 -6.12 -5.94 -7.87
CA CYS A 245 -6.80 -4.97 -8.71
C CYS A 245 -6.27 -3.55 -8.44
N ASP A 246 -5.64 -2.96 -9.46
CA ASP A 246 -4.99 -1.66 -9.32
C ASP A 246 -5.97 -0.51 -9.06
N THR A 247 -7.24 -0.64 -9.46
CA THR A 247 -8.28 0.37 -9.17
C THR A 247 -8.53 0.46 -7.65
N MET A 248 -8.72 -0.70 -7.01
CA MET A 248 -8.89 -0.80 -5.56
C MET A 248 -7.65 -0.35 -4.80
N ALA A 249 -6.48 -0.77 -5.27
CA ALA A 249 -5.20 -0.35 -4.69
C ALA A 249 -5.02 1.17 -4.75
N THR A 250 -5.40 1.78 -5.87
CA THR A 250 -5.36 3.23 -6.04
C THR A 250 -6.33 3.92 -5.07
N LEU A 251 -7.52 3.39 -4.82
CA LEU A 251 -8.42 3.91 -3.77
C LEU A 251 -7.83 3.76 -2.36
N VAL A 252 -7.24 2.61 -2.03
CA VAL A 252 -6.66 2.33 -0.71
C VAL A 252 -5.41 3.14 -0.43
N SER A 253 -4.73 3.66 -1.47
CA SER A 253 -3.59 4.56 -1.32
C SER A 253 -3.91 5.84 -0.49
N ARG A 254 -5.20 6.20 -0.31
CA ARG A 254 -5.63 7.28 0.60
C ARG A 254 -5.22 7.07 2.06
N THR A 255 -4.88 5.83 2.45
CA THR A 255 -4.38 5.47 3.78
C THR A 255 -2.94 5.93 4.03
N LEU A 256 -2.23 6.38 2.99
CA LEU A 256 -0.91 7.00 3.09
C LEU A 256 -1.03 8.43 3.63
N GLU A 257 -0.08 8.82 4.46
CA GLU A 257 -0.15 10.08 5.22
C GLU A 257 0.08 11.28 4.31
N THR A 258 1.13 11.23 3.50
CA THR A 258 1.56 12.38 2.70
C THR A 258 1.03 12.32 1.27
N ARG A 259 0.86 13.50 0.66
CA ARG A 259 0.53 13.62 -0.78
C ARG A 259 1.65 13.04 -1.66
N ARG A 260 2.91 13.18 -1.23
CA ARG A 260 4.09 12.64 -1.92
C ARG A 260 4.00 11.12 -2.04
N GLU A 261 3.78 10.41 -0.93
CA GLU A 261 3.64 8.95 -0.93
C GLU A 261 2.46 8.48 -1.78
N ARG A 262 1.33 9.18 -1.66
CA ARG A 262 0.12 8.92 -2.45
C ARG A 262 0.40 8.95 -3.96
N ILE A 263 1.12 9.96 -4.43
CA ILE A 263 1.45 10.12 -5.86
C ILE A 263 2.43 9.03 -6.30
N ILE A 264 3.50 8.79 -5.54
CA ILE A 264 4.50 7.75 -5.86
C ILE A 264 3.84 6.37 -5.91
N ALA A 265 3.03 6.01 -4.91
CA ALA A 265 2.34 4.72 -4.87
C ALA A 265 1.38 4.55 -6.05
N THR A 266 0.62 5.60 -6.41
CA THR A 266 -0.28 5.54 -7.58
C THR A 266 0.49 5.38 -8.89
N LEU A 267 1.63 6.05 -9.05
CA LEU A 267 2.47 5.88 -10.24
C LEU A 267 3.02 4.45 -10.33
N LEU A 268 3.53 3.91 -9.23
CA LEU A 268 4.07 2.55 -9.19
C LEU A 268 2.98 1.48 -9.42
N LEU A 269 1.77 1.69 -8.90
CA LEU A 269 0.61 0.84 -9.19
C LEU A 269 0.19 0.89 -10.67
N ALA A 270 0.29 2.06 -11.30
CA ALA A 270 -0.05 2.20 -12.72
C ALA A 270 1.02 1.63 -13.65
N LEU A 271 2.29 1.71 -13.25
CA LEU A 271 3.40 1.35 -14.09
C LEU A 271 3.90 -0.08 -13.84
N ALA A 272 4.23 -0.45 -12.60
CA ALA A 272 5.11 -1.60 -12.36
C ALA A 272 4.39 -2.85 -11.80
N ILE A 273 3.16 -2.68 -11.31
CA ILE A 273 2.42 -3.77 -10.65
C ILE A 273 1.43 -4.39 -11.64
N PRO A 274 1.60 -5.68 -12.00
CA PRO A 274 0.61 -6.41 -12.78
C PRO A 274 -0.60 -6.76 -11.91
N CYS A 275 -1.80 -6.53 -12.43
CA CYS A 275 -3.04 -6.98 -11.77
C CYS A 275 -3.16 -8.52 -11.81
N SER A 276 -4.02 -9.09 -10.99
CA SER A 276 -4.12 -10.56 -10.82
C SER A 276 -4.41 -11.32 -12.11
N ALA A 277 -5.29 -10.78 -12.95
CA ALA A 277 -5.63 -11.38 -14.24
C ALA A 277 -4.45 -11.34 -15.21
N GLN A 278 -3.75 -10.21 -15.31
CA GLN A 278 -2.54 -10.09 -16.14
C GLN A 278 -1.42 -11.00 -15.61
N LEU A 279 -1.22 -11.05 -14.30
CA LEU A 279 -0.22 -11.90 -13.66
C LEU A 279 -0.51 -13.37 -13.95
N GLY A 280 -1.75 -13.83 -13.84
CA GLY A 280 -2.13 -15.22 -14.15
C GLY A 280 -1.79 -15.63 -15.57
N VAL A 281 -2.17 -14.82 -16.56
CA VAL A 281 -1.92 -15.10 -17.99
C VAL A 281 -0.43 -15.00 -18.34
N ILE A 282 0.29 -14.03 -17.79
CA ILE A 282 1.75 -13.92 -18.04
C ILE A 282 2.49 -15.10 -17.39
N LEU A 283 2.09 -15.52 -16.19
CA LEU A 283 2.67 -16.71 -15.56
C LEU A 283 2.39 -17.97 -16.38
N SER A 284 1.18 -18.16 -16.93
CA SER A 284 0.88 -19.32 -17.77
C SER A 284 1.70 -19.30 -19.07
N LEU A 285 1.85 -18.13 -19.70
CA LEU A 285 2.66 -17.94 -20.91
C LEU A 285 4.14 -18.27 -20.68
N LEU A 286 4.72 -17.75 -19.60
CA LEU A 286 6.14 -17.91 -19.31
C LEU A 286 6.47 -19.17 -18.48
N ALA A 287 5.47 -19.92 -18.01
CA ALA A 287 5.67 -21.16 -17.26
C ALA A 287 6.46 -22.21 -18.05
N SER A 288 6.29 -22.26 -19.38
CA SER A 288 7.05 -23.12 -20.29
C SER A 288 8.53 -22.72 -20.41
N HIS A 289 8.88 -21.48 -20.05
CA HIS A 289 10.21 -20.89 -20.21
C HIS A 289 10.70 -20.25 -18.90
N PRO A 290 11.23 -21.03 -17.94
CA PRO A 290 11.58 -20.51 -16.61
C PRO A 290 12.63 -19.38 -16.63
N ARG A 291 13.52 -19.36 -17.63
CA ARG A 291 14.49 -18.26 -17.81
C ARG A 291 13.80 -16.95 -18.20
N ALA A 292 12.80 -17.02 -19.10
CA ALA A 292 12.02 -15.87 -19.50
C ALA A 292 11.26 -15.29 -18.31
N LEU A 293 10.67 -16.17 -17.48
CA LEU A 293 9.95 -15.76 -16.27
C LEU A 293 10.86 -15.01 -15.29
N LEU A 294 12.07 -15.52 -15.06
CA LEU A 294 13.05 -14.85 -14.18
C LEU A 294 13.49 -13.50 -14.72
N VAL A 295 13.73 -13.40 -16.03
CA VAL A 295 14.08 -12.12 -16.68
C VAL A 295 12.93 -11.12 -16.54
N TRP A 296 11.69 -11.54 -16.84
CA TRP A 296 10.51 -10.70 -16.71
C TRP A 296 10.32 -10.19 -15.27
N ALA A 297 10.35 -11.09 -14.27
CA ALA A 297 10.20 -10.72 -12.87
C ALA A 297 11.33 -9.80 -12.38
N GLY A 298 12.57 -10.11 -12.73
CA GLY A 298 13.74 -9.29 -12.39
C GLY A 298 13.69 -7.90 -13.03
N PHE A 299 13.24 -7.82 -14.28
CA PHE A 299 13.09 -6.56 -15.01
C PHE A 299 12.00 -5.66 -14.41
N LEU A 300 10.82 -6.22 -14.08
CA LEU A 300 9.77 -5.46 -13.41
C LEU A 300 10.20 -4.98 -12.03
N LEU A 301 10.89 -5.82 -11.25
CA LEU A 301 11.42 -5.44 -9.94
C LEU A 301 12.45 -4.32 -10.06
N LEU A 302 13.34 -4.40 -11.05
CA LEU A 302 14.32 -3.34 -11.34
C LEU A 302 13.60 -2.03 -11.66
N ILE A 303 12.60 -2.04 -12.54
CA ILE A 303 11.86 -0.84 -12.91
C ILE A 303 11.07 -0.29 -11.73
N PHE A 304 10.43 -1.14 -10.94
CA PHE A 304 9.72 -0.74 -9.73
C PHE A 304 10.64 0.05 -8.78
N LEU A 305 11.83 -0.48 -8.51
CA LEU A 305 12.81 0.19 -7.64
C LEU A 305 13.39 1.45 -8.29
N LEU A 306 13.75 1.40 -9.57
CA LEU A 306 14.33 2.52 -10.31
C LEU A 306 13.36 3.70 -10.40
N VAL A 307 12.13 3.46 -10.86
CA VAL A 307 11.11 4.50 -10.99
C VAL A 307 10.68 5.00 -9.62
N GLY A 308 10.57 4.12 -8.62
CA GLY A 308 10.31 4.51 -7.24
C GLY A 308 11.36 5.48 -6.72
N TYR A 309 12.64 5.15 -6.89
CA TYR A 309 13.78 5.98 -6.49
C TYR A 309 13.82 7.33 -7.24
N LEU A 310 13.68 7.31 -8.58
CA LEU A 310 13.68 8.53 -9.38
C LEU A 310 12.51 9.45 -9.03
N THR A 311 11.31 8.88 -8.87
CA THR A 311 10.13 9.66 -8.49
C THR A 311 10.27 10.21 -7.08
N ALA A 312 10.90 9.46 -6.16
CA ALA A 312 11.21 9.97 -4.84
C ALA A 312 12.13 11.19 -4.90
N GLN A 313 13.15 11.21 -5.75
CA GLN A 313 14.04 12.36 -5.89
C GLN A 313 13.36 13.59 -6.52
N LEU A 314 12.45 13.37 -7.47
CA LEU A 314 11.76 14.44 -8.18
C LEU A 314 10.62 15.07 -7.38
N MET A 315 10.00 14.31 -6.47
CA MET A 315 8.80 14.75 -5.76
C MET A 315 9.14 15.58 -4.50
N PRO A 316 8.63 16.82 -4.39
CA PRO A 316 8.84 17.67 -3.22
C PRO A 316 8.00 17.19 -2.02
N GLY A 317 8.50 17.44 -0.81
CA GLY A 317 7.82 17.18 0.46
C GLY A 317 8.70 16.45 1.47
N ASP A 318 8.25 16.38 2.72
CA ASP A 318 8.98 15.71 3.78
C ASP A 318 9.05 14.19 3.56
N GLY A 319 10.12 13.58 4.07
CA GLY A 319 10.29 12.14 4.03
C GLY A 319 9.21 11.40 4.85
N PRO A 320 8.89 10.16 4.50
CA PRO A 320 7.86 9.40 5.20
C PRO A 320 8.23 9.13 6.67
N SER A 321 7.38 9.57 7.59
CA SER A 321 7.42 9.16 9.00
C SER A 321 6.68 7.83 9.17
N PHE A 322 7.38 6.79 9.61
CA PHE A 322 6.74 5.52 9.93
C PHE A 322 6.54 5.39 11.43
N TYR A 323 5.30 5.54 11.88
CA TYR A 323 4.83 5.13 13.19
C TYR A 323 3.56 4.27 13.00
N MET A 324 3.60 3.03 13.45
CA MET A 324 2.47 2.11 13.37
C MET A 324 2.41 1.29 14.65
N GLU A 325 1.27 1.34 15.33
CA GLU A 325 0.97 0.38 16.38
C GLU A 325 0.82 -1.00 15.75
N VAL A 326 1.61 -1.98 16.20
CA VAL A 326 1.53 -3.35 15.69
C VAL A 326 0.42 -4.07 16.47
N PRO A 327 -0.76 -4.34 15.85
CA PRO A 327 -1.82 -5.07 16.54
C PRO A 327 -1.36 -6.50 16.83
N PRO A 328 -1.83 -7.23 17.86
CA PRO A 328 -1.42 -8.63 18.08
C PRO A 328 -1.85 -9.54 16.91
N LEU A 329 -1.09 -10.62 16.67
CA LEU A 329 -1.38 -11.59 15.61
C LEU A 329 -2.60 -12.42 16.02
N ARG A 330 -3.60 -12.52 15.15
CA ARG A 330 -4.88 -13.19 15.45
C ARG A 330 -5.15 -14.27 14.43
N LEU A 331 -5.90 -15.30 14.82
CA LEU A 331 -6.41 -16.27 13.85
C LEU A 331 -7.56 -15.61 13.06
N PRO A 332 -7.53 -15.66 11.72
CA PRO A 332 -8.56 -15.05 10.89
C PRO A 332 -9.89 -15.80 11.09
N GLN A 333 -10.97 -15.05 11.30
CA GLN A 333 -12.30 -15.63 11.42
C GLN A 333 -12.86 -15.91 10.02
N LEU A 334 -13.26 -17.17 9.77
CA LEU A 334 -13.71 -17.60 8.44
C LEU A 334 -14.88 -16.75 7.92
N THR A 335 -15.81 -16.37 8.80
CA THR A 335 -16.95 -15.50 8.45
C THR A 335 -16.49 -14.14 7.95
N ASN A 336 -15.52 -13.50 8.61
CA ASN A 336 -15.00 -12.20 8.19
C ASN A 336 -14.29 -12.30 6.84
N VAL A 337 -13.47 -13.35 6.66
CA VAL A 337 -12.77 -13.61 5.40
C VAL A 337 -13.77 -13.76 4.25
N LEU A 338 -14.81 -14.58 4.43
CA LEU A 338 -15.82 -14.82 3.40
C LEU A 338 -16.66 -13.57 3.11
N THR A 339 -17.12 -12.84 4.13
CA THR A 339 -17.90 -11.60 3.94
C THR A 339 -17.08 -10.52 3.25
N LYS A 340 -15.80 -10.33 3.63
CA LYS A 340 -14.91 -9.37 2.97
C LYS A 340 -14.66 -9.74 1.52
N THR A 341 -14.38 -11.02 1.25
CA THR A 341 -14.17 -11.53 -0.10
C THR A 341 -15.42 -11.29 -0.95
N TYR A 342 -16.60 -11.65 -0.45
CA TYR A 342 -17.87 -11.44 -1.15
C TYR A 342 -18.14 -9.97 -1.47
N THR A 343 -18.02 -9.06 -0.49
CA THR A 343 -18.28 -7.64 -0.69
C THR A 343 -17.29 -7.01 -1.67
N ARG A 344 -16.00 -7.39 -1.61
CA ARG A 344 -14.98 -6.93 -2.57
C ARG A 344 -15.26 -7.45 -3.98
N MET A 345 -15.66 -8.71 -4.12
CA MET A 345 -16.06 -9.31 -5.40
C MET A 345 -17.30 -8.64 -5.97
N GLN A 346 -18.33 -8.37 -5.15
CA GLN A 346 -19.53 -7.68 -5.59
C GLN A 346 -19.21 -6.28 -6.12
N TRP A 347 -18.40 -5.49 -5.39
CA TRP A 347 -17.98 -4.16 -5.83
C TRP A 347 -17.17 -4.24 -7.11
N TYR A 348 -16.23 -5.20 -7.19
CA TYR A 348 -15.45 -5.48 -8.39
C TYR A 348 -16.37 -5.69 -9.60
N PHE A 349 -17.37 -6.59 -9.50
CA PHE A 349 -18.32 -6.84 -10.59
C PHE A 349 -19.15 -5.61 -10.98
N LEU A 350 -19.65 -4.85 -10.00
CA LEU A 350 -20.45 -3.65 -10.26
C LEU A 350 -19.65 -2.56 -10.99
N GLU A 351 -18.38 -2.40 -10.68
CA GLU A 351 -17.49 -1.45 -11.36
C GLU A 351 -17.14 -1.93 -12.78
N ILE A 352 -17.00 -3.24 -12.96
CA ILE A 352 -16.33 -3.82 -14.13
C ILE A 352 -17.27 -4.25 -15.24
N VAL A 353 -18.44 -4.80 -14.92
CA VAL A 353 -19.41 -5.23 -15.92
C VAL A 353 -19.84 -4.08 -16.85
N PRO A 354 -20.13 -2.86 -16.35
CA PRO A 354 -20.47 -1.73 -17.22
C PRO A 354 -19.31 -1.34 -18.15
N LEU A 355 -18.07 -1.36 -17.63
CA LEU A 355 -16.88 -1.06 -18.42
C LEU A 355 -16.62 -2.12 -19.51
N PHE A 356 -16.91 -3.38 -19.23
CA PHE A 356 -16.85 -4.45 -20.22
C PHE A 356 -17.84 -4.23 -21.36
N VAL A 357 -19.10 -3.98 -21.04
CA VAL A 357 -20.14 -3.71 -22.06
C VAL A 357 -19.75 -2.49 -22.90
N LEU A 358 -19.27 -1.42 -22.27
CA LEU A 358 -18.81 -0.23 -22.98
C LEU A 358 -17.63 -0.53 -23.90
N ALA A 359 -16.62 -1.26 -23.42
CA ALA A 359 -15.44 -1.61 -24.21
C ALA A 359 -15.82 -2.46 -25.43
N SER A 360 -16.67 -3.48 -25.26
CA SER A 360 -17.14 -4.32 -26.37
C SER A 360 -17.91 -3.52 -27.41
N VAL A 361 -18.80 -2.60 -26.99
CA VAL A 361 -19.53 -1.73 -27.91
C VAL A 361 -18.57 -0.79 -28.67
N LEU A 362 -17.57 -0.22 -28.00
CA LEU A 362 -16.58 0.64 -28.63
C LEU A 362 -15.70 -0.10 -29.63
N ILE A 363 -15.28 -1.34 -29.31
CA ILE A 363 -14.51 -2.19 -30.21
C ILE A 363 -15.34 -2.53 -31.45
N TRP A 364 -16.60 -2.95 -31.27
CA TRP A 364 -17.49 -3.26 -32.38
C TRP A 364 -17.74 -2.06 -33.30
N LEU A 365 -18.03 -0.89 -32.72
CA LEU A 365 -18.24 0.35 -33.48
C LEU A 365 -16.95 0.79 -34.19
N GLY A 366 -15.80 0.63 -33.54
CA GLY A 366 -14.48 0.86 -34.13
C GLY A 366 -14.20 -0.05 -35.33
N ASN A 367 -14.57 -1.32 -35.24
CA ASN A 367 -14.37 -2.30 -36.30
C ASN A 367 -15.22 -1.95 -37.54
N ILE A 368 -16.49 -1.58 -37.33
CA ILE A 368 -17.40 -1.15 -38.42
C ILE A 368 -16.93 0.13 -39.12
N THR A 369 -16.40 1.09 -38.35
CA THR A 369 -15.96 2.38 -38.89
C THR A 369 -14.59 2.34 -39.57
N GLY A 370 -13.85 1.23 -39.47
CA GLY A 370 -12.49 1.09 -39.99
C GLY A 370 -11.42 1.92 -39.25
N PHE A 371 -11.82 2.75 -38.28
CA PHE A 371 -10.91 3.55 -37.46
C PHE A 371 -10.01 2.67 -36.58
N PHE A 372 -10.52 1.53 -36.12
CA PHE A 372 -9.75 0.58 -35.32
C PHE A 372 -8.60 -0.05 -36.13
N ASN A 373 -8.79 -0.30 -37.42
CA ASN A 373 -7.74 -0.85 -38.29
C ASN A 373 -6.55 0.11 -38.43
N VAL A 374 -6.80 1.42 -38.45
CA VAL A 374 -5.73 2.44 -38.47
C VAL A 374 -4.98 2.45 -37.14
N LEU A 375 -5.71 2.32 -36.01
CA LEU A 375 -5.10 2.22 -34.68
C LEU A 375 -4.27 0.94 -34.52
N ILE A 376 -4.75 -0.20 -35.02
CA ILE A 376 -4.03 -1.48 -35.01
C ILE A 376 -2.78 -1.40 -35.87
N GLN A 377 -2.84 -0.77 -37.05
CA GLN A 377 -1.64 -0.54 -37.86
C GLN A 377 -0.63 0.35 -37.13
N GLY A 378 -1.09 1.42 -36.47
CA GLY A 378 -0.23 2.27 -35.66
C GLY A 378 0.43 1.54 -34.50
N SER A 379 -0.33 0.74 -33.73
CA SER A 379 0.21 -0.07 -32.65
C SER A 379 1.12 -1.20 -33.16
N GLY A 380 0.83 -1.76 -34.33
CA GLY A 380 1.68 -2.74 -35.02
C GLY A 380 3.04 -2.16 -35.43
N VAL A 381 3.10 -0.90 -35.86
CA VAL A 381 4.38 -0.20 -36.11
C VAL A 381 5.18 -0.04 -34.81
N ILE A 382 4.52 0.34 -33.73
CA ILE A 382 5.16 0.46 -32.40
C ILE A 382 5.67 -0.92 -31.94
N ALA A 383 4.86 -1.97 -32.10
CA ALA A 383 5.24 -3.35 -31.81
C ALA A 383 6.46 -3.79 -32.65
N GLY A 384 6.50 -3.40 -33.93
CA GLY A 384 7.64 -3.64 -34.82
C GLY A 384 8.95 -3.03 -34.30
N TYR A 385 8.91 -1.81 -33.74
CA TYR A 385 10.08 -1.21 -33.08
C TYR A 385 10.55 -2.00 -31.85
N LEU A 386 9.64 -2.69 -31.15
CA LEU A 386 9.98 -3.59 -30.05
C LEU A 386 10.50 -4.95 -30.54
N GLY A 387 10.58 -5.17 -31.86
CA GLY A 387 10.95 -6.45 -32.47
C GLY A 387 9.84 -7.49 -32.41
N LEU A 388 8.58 -7.06 -32.24
CA LEU A 388 7.39 -7.92 -32.20
C LEU A 388 6.71 -8.00 -33.56
N PRO A 389 5.97 -9.08 -33.83
CA PRO A 389 5.17 -9.20 -35.05
C PRO A 389 4.03 -8.15 -35.06
N PRO A 390 3.61 -7.62 -36.23
CA PRO A 390 2.59 -6.57 -36.33
C PRO A 390 1.25 -6.91 -35.64
N GLU A 391 0.91 -8.20 -35.59
CA GLU A 391 -0.29 -8.76 -34.96
C GLU A 391 -0.31 -8.49 -33.44
N ALA A 392 0.86 -8.35 -32.80
CA ALA A 392 0.94 -7.96 -31.38
C ALA A 392 0.36 -6.55 -31.13
N GLY A 393 0.24 -5.72 -32.17
CA GLY A 393 -0.42 -4.41 -32.08
C GLY A 393 -1.87 -4.49 -31.61
N GLU A 394 -2.58 -5.56 -31.94
CA GLU A 394 -3.96 -5.80 -31.50
C GLU A 394 -4.01 -6.05 -29.98
N ALA A 395 -3.12 -6.89 -29.47
CA ALA A 395 -2.99 -7.16 -28.04
C ALA A 395 -2.68 -5.89 -27.23
N PHE A 396 -1.79 -5.01 -27.71
CA PHE A 396 -1.52 -3.74 -27.04
C PHE A 396 -2.72 -2.78 -27.06
N LEU A 397 -3.44 -2.73 -28.18
CA LEU A 397 -4.62 -1.87 -28.32
C LEU A 397 -5.76 -2.32 -27.41
N PHE A 398 -6.06 -3.62 -27.38
CA PHE A 398 -7.07 -4.14 -26.46
C PHE A 398 -6.64 -4.07 -25.00
N GLY A 399 -5.34 -4.22 -24.73
CA GLY A 399 -4.74 -3.93 -23.43
C GLY A 399 -5.17 -2.57 -22.90
N PHE A 400 -5.08 -1.51 -23.72
CA PHE A 400 -5.45 -0.15 -23.32
C PHE A 400 -6.88 -0.04 -22.78
N PHE A 401 -7.84 -0.68 -23.45
CA PHE A 401 -9.21 -0.76 -22.96
C PHE A 401 -9.31 -1.60 -21.69
N ARG A 402 -8.61 -2.74 -21.67
CA ARG A 402 -8.61 -3.73 -20.59
C ARG A 402 -7.31 -4.54 -20.59
N ARG A 403 -6.52 -4.43 -19.51
CA ARG A 403 -5.25 -5.20 -19.35
C ARG A 403 -5.41 -6.69 -19.64
N ASP A 404 -6.53 -7.26 -19.20
CA ASP A 404 -6.87 -8.68 -19.32
C ASP A 404 -6.98 -9.12 -20.79
N TYR A 405 -7.56 -8.27 -21.66
CA TYR A 405 -7.70 -8.57 -23.09
C TYR A 405 -6.37 -8.50 -23.83
N GLY A 406 -5.49 -7.57 -23.45
CA GLY A 406 -4.15 -7.54 -24.02
C GLY A 406 -3.32 -8.76 -23.62
N ALA A 407 -3.51 -9.28 -22.41
CA ALA A 407 -2.84 -10.49 -21.97
C ALA A 407 -3.41 -11.73 -22.68
N ALA A 408 -4.74 -11.82 -22.84
CA ALA A 408 -5.38 -12.89 -23.61
C ALA A 408 -4.96 -12.89 -25.09
N GLY A 409 -4.98 -11.72 -25.75
CA GLY A 409 -4.50 -11.62 -27.13
C GLY A 409 -3.03 -12.02 -27.29
N LEU A 410 -2.20 -11.75 -26.27
CA LEU A 410 -0.82 -12.25 -26.25
C LEU A 410 -0.73 -13.76 -26.05
N TYR A 411 -1.66 -14.35 -25.28
CA TYR A 411 -1.78 -15.79 -25.08
C TYR A 411 -2.15 -16.52 -26.39
N ASP A 412 -3.09 -15.98 -27.15
CA ASP A 412 -3.50 -16.54 -28.45
C ASP A 412 -2.35 -16.46 -29.47
N LEU A 413 -1.61 -15.35 -29.47
CA LEU A 413 -0.44 -15.15 -30.33
C LEU A 413 0.73 -16.07 -29.96
N ALA A 414 0.90 -16.38 -28.68
CA ALA A 414 1.89 -17.35 -28.24
C ALA A 414 1.48 -18.79 -28.57
N SER A 415 0.19 -19.11 -28.40
CA SER A 415 -0.37 -20.45 -28.65
C SER A 415 -0.34 -20.81 -30.14
N SER A 416 -0.45 -19.82 -31.04
CA SER A 416 -0.26 -20.00 -32.48
C SER A 416 1.21 -20.16 -32.91
N GLY A 417 2.17 -20.07 -31.97
CA GLY A 417 3.59 -20.24 -32.24
C GLY A 417 4.27 -19.05 -32.93
N ALA A 418 3.60 -17.89 -32.98
CA ALA A 418 4.08 -16.70 -33.69
C ALA A 418 5.17 -15.92 -32.91
N LEU A 419 5.41 -16.23 -31.64
CA LEU A 419 6.33 -15.50 -30.76
C LEU A 419 7.52 -16.35 -30.30
N SER A 420 8.74 -15.83 -30.50
CA SER A 420 9.94 -16.38 -29.85
C SER A 420 9.93 -16.12 -28.33
N PRO A 421 10.65 -16.92 -27.51
CA PRO A 421 10.73 -16.70 -26.05
C PRO A 421 11.20 -15.29 -25.67
N ARG A 422 12.13 -14.72 -26.46
CA ARG A 422 12.55 -13.32 -26.35
C ARG A 422 11.38 -12.35 -26.57
N GLN A 423 10.68 -12.48 -27.70
CA GLN A 423 9.56 -11.61 -28.06
C GLN A 423 8.42 -11.72 -27.05
N LEU A 424 8.13 -12.94 -26.58
CA LEU A 424 7.15 -13.16 -25.52
C LEU A 424 7.51 -12.41 -24.24
N THR A 425 8.78 -12.46 -23.83
CA THR A 425 9.27 -11.75 -22.63
C THR A 425 9.16 -10.23 -22.79
N VAL A 426 9.54 -9.70 -23.95
CA VAL A 426 9.47 -8.26 -24.26
C VAL A 426 8.01 -7.79 -24.31
N ALA A 427 7.14 -8.54 -24.97
CA ALA A 427 5.72 -8.23 -25.06
C ALA A 427 5.06 -8.26 -23.68
N ALA A 428 5.31 -9.31 -22.88
CA ALA A 428 4.79 -9.42 -21.53
C ALA A 428 5.26 -8.28 -20.62
N ALA A 429 6.56 -7.96 -20.64
CA ALA A 429 7.12 -6.85 -19.85
C ALA A 429 6.53 -5.50 -20.27
N THR A 430 6.46 -5.24 -21.58
CA THR A 430 5.90 -3.98 -22.10
C THR A 430 4.42 -3.87 -21.73
N LEU A 431 3.64 -4.94 -21.93
CA LEU A 431 2.21 -4.97 -21.59
C LEU A 431 1.98 -4.72 -20.09
N THR A 432 2.86 -5.21 -19.21
CA THR A 432 2.78 -4.91 -17.76
C THR A 432 3.06 -3.45 -17.47
N LEU A 433 4.06 -2.86 -18.14
CA LEU A 433 4.48 -1.48 -17.90
C LEU A 433 3.52 -0.43 -18.46
N PHE A 434 2.90 -0.74 -19.58
CA PHE A 434 2.35 0.25 -20.50
C PHE A 434 0.93 0.72 -20.17
N VAL A 435 0.12 -0.12 -19.51
CA VAL A 435 -1.33 -0.06 -19.72
C VAL A 435 -2.09 0.33 -18.45
N PRO A 436 -2.20 1.58 -17.97
CA PRO A 436 -3.27 1.87 -17.02
C PRO A 436 -4.61 1.65 -17.72
N CYS A 437 -5.41 0.68 -17.26
CA CYS A 437 -6.71 0.42 -17.89
C CYS A 437 -7.66 1.63 -17.67
N ILE A 438 -8.72 1.73 -18.48
CA ILE A 438 -9.71 2.83 -18.36
C ILE A 438 -10.24 2.97 -16.92
N ALA A 439 -10.47 1.84 -16.25
CA ALA A 439 -10.91 1.81 -14.86
C ALA A 439 -9.86 2.45 -13.92
N GLN A 440 -8.60 2.07 -14.07
CA GLN A 440 -7.50 2.62 -13.26
C GLN A 440 -7.31 4.11 -13.53
N PHE A 441 -7.33 4.52 -14.79
CA PHE A 441 -7.25 5.93 -15.16
C PHE A 441 -8.40 6.74 -14.53
N SER A 442 -9.63 6.23 -14.57
CA SER A 442 -10.79 6.91 -13.97
C SER A 442 -10.63 7.10 -12.46
N VAL A 443 -10.13 6.08 -11.76
CA VAL A 443 -9.82 6.19 -10.32
C VAL A 443 -8.65 7.13 -10.07
N MET A 444 -7.60 7.12 -10.89
CA MET A 444 -6.48 8.06 -10.78
C MET A 444 -6.95 9.51 -10.91
N VAL A 445 -7.81 9.79 -11.90
CA VAL A 445 -8.43 11.13 -12.08
C VAL A 445 -9.24 11.51 -10.84
N LYS A 446 -10.00 10.58 -10.28
CA LYS A 446 -10.81 10.82 -9.07
C LYS A 446 -9.96 11.06 -7.81
N GLU A 447 -8.87 10.32 -7.64
CA GLU A 447 -8.03 10.33 -6.42
C GLU A 447 -6.88 11.34 -6.45
N ARG A 448 -6.42 11.76 -7.63
CA ARG A 448 -5.26 12.65 -7.81
C ARG A 448 -5.58 13.93 -8.56
N GLY A 449 -6.75 13.99 -9.21
CA GLY A 449 -7.13 15.09 -10.09
C GLY A 449 -6.57 14.93 -11.51
N TRP A 450 -7.18 15.64 -12.45
CA TRP A 450 -6.88 15.56 -13.88
C TRP A 450 -5.41 15.83 -14.20
N GLY A 451 -4.81 16.90 -13.66
CA GLY A 451 -3.44 17.29 -13.99
C GLY A 451 -2.41 16.21 -13.65
N ILE A 452 -2.54 15.58 -12.47
CA ILE A 452 -1.60 14.53 -12.04
C ILE A 452 -1.86 13.23 -12.83
N ALA A 453 -3.12 12.85 -13.02
CA ALA A 453 -3.47 11.63 -13.76
C ALA A 453 -2.97 11.68 -15.21
N PHE A 454 -3.18 12.80 -15.92
CA PHE A 454 -2.66 12.98 -17.27
C PHE A 454 -1.13 13.02 -17.29
N GLY A 455 -0.50 13.68 -16.32
CA GLY A 455 0.96 13.68 -16.19
C GLY A 455 1.54 12.27 -16.03
N MET A 456 0.90 11.43 -15.20
CA MET A 456 1.28 10.02 -15.03
C MET A 456 1.12 9.22 -16.32
N VAL A 457 -0.02 9.29 -17.00
CA VAL A 457 -0.24 8.57 -18.27
C VAL A 457 0.77 9.01 -19.34
N THR A 458 0.99 10.32 -19.46
CA THR A 458 1.94 10.90 -20.42
C THR A 458 3.38 10.44 -20.16
N PHE A 459 3.73 10.15 -18.89
CA PHE A 459 5.03 9.58 -18.54
C PHE A 459 5.09 8.06 -18.76
N ILE A 460 4.04 7.32 -18.35
CA ILE A 460 3.98 5.86 -18.42
C ILE A 460 4.07 5.36 -19.86
N PHE A 461 3.31 5.96 -20.77
CA PHE A 461 3.19 5.49 -22.16
C PHE A 461 4.55 5.43 -22.87
N PRO A 462 5.34 6.53 -22.95
CA PRO A 462 6.64 6.51 -23.60
C PRO A 462 7.67 5.70 -22.81
N PHE A 463 7.62 5.76 -21.47
CA PHE A 463 8.55 5.04 -20.63
C PHE A 463 8.43 3.52 -20.80
N ALA A 464 7.20 2.99 -20.88
CA ALA A 464 6.97 1.56 -21.03
C ALA A 464 7.50 1.01 -22.36
N PHE A 465 7.26 1.70 -23.48
CA PHE A 465 7.82 1.30 -24.78
C PHE A 465 9.34 1.45 -24.83
N ALA A 466 9.89 2.51 -24.24
CA ALA A 466 11.33 2.69 -24.13
C ALA A 466 11.98 1.56 -23.30
N ALA A 467 11.36 1.20 -22.17
CA ALA A 467 11.80 0.09 -21.33
C ALA A 467 11.72 -1.24 -22.09
N GLY A 468 10.62 -1.50 -22.80
CA GLY A 468 10.47 -2.68 -23.66
C GLY A 468 11.53 -2.77 -24.76
N PHE A 469 11.83 -1.64 -25.42
CA PHE A 469 12.89 -1.55 -26.41
C PHE A 469 14.28 -1.86 -25.82
N VAL A 470 14.59 -1.26 -24.66
CA VAL A 470 15.85 -1.50 -23.94
C VAL A 470 15.96 -2.98 -23.54
N LEU A 471 14.87 -3.59 -23.05
CA LEU A 471 14.85 -5.01 -22.72
C LEU A 471 15.14 -5.88 -23.96
N ASN A 472 14.50 -5.59 -25.10
CA ASN A 472 14.76 -6.31 -26.34
C ASN A 472 16.23 -6.19 -26.78
N ALA A 473 16.80 -4.99 -26.70
CA ALA A 473 18.21 -4.75 -27.02
C ALA A 473 19.16 -5.52 -26.10
N ILE A 474 18.89 -5.55 -24.78
CA ILE A 474 19.66 -6.32 -23.80
C ILE A 474 19.57 -7.82 -24.11
N LEU A 475 18.37 -8.33 -24.42
CA LEU A 475 18.18 -9.74 -24.75
C LEU A 475 18.89 -10.14 -26.05
N MET A 476 18.91 -9.26 -27.04
CA MET A 476 19.69 -9.45 -28.27
C MET A 476 21.19 -9.48 -28.02
N ALA A 477 21.70 -8.57 -27.18
CA ALA A 477 23.13 -8.49 -26.88
C ALA A 477 23.63 -9.66 -26.02
N THR A 478 22.80 -10.15 -25.10
CA THR A 478 23.18 -11.20 -24.13
C THR A 478 22.91 -12.61 -24.64
N GLY A 479 22.01 -12.79 -25.62
CA GLY A 479 21.64 -14.11 -26.16
C GLY A 479 20.97 -15.06 -25.14
N VAL A 480 20.56 -14.56 -23.97
CA VAL A 480 20.04 -15.38 -22.85
C VAL A 480 18.72 -16.09 -23.21
N LEU A 481 17.98 -15.55 -24.18
CA LEU A 481 16.69 -16.05 -24.69
C LEU A 481 16.66 -16.13 -26.23
N GLY A 482 17.84 -16.22 -26.86
CA GLY A 482 18.02 -16.27 -28.31
C GLY A 482 17.62 -17.58 -28.96
#